data_AF-A0A2B4SCD4-F1
#
_entry.id   AF-A0A2B4SCD4-F1
#
_cell.length_a   1.000
_cell.length_b   1.000
_cell.length_c   1.000
_cell.angle_alpha   90.00
_cell.angle_beta   90.00
_cell.angle_gamma   90.00
#
_symmetry.space_group_name_H-M   'P 1'
#
loop_
_entity.id
_entity.type
_entity.pdbx_description
1 polymer ?
#
loop_
_entity_poly.entity_id
_entity_poly.type
_entity_poly.pdbx_seq_one_letter_code
_entity_poly.pdbx_strand_id
1 'polypeptide(L)'
;MVKHKVTVKFGPYMSCGIVEHRTARLEGLQALLRSEGHTVEFVKTPDRDDVELVVHGEIIYRCKIQALQYGGDGKLDPVCKEALAAVNKAY
;
A
#
# COMPACT_ATOMS: atom_id res chain seq x y z
N MET A 1 6.27 -12.29 -15.44
CA MET A 1 5.48 -11.44 -14.51
C MET A 1 5.46 -10.04 -15.08
N VAL A 2 4.26 -9.48 -15.27
CA VAL A 2 4.09 -8.10 -15.74
C VAL A 2 4.50 -7.15 -14.62
N LYS A 3 5.20 -6.07 -14.96
CA LYS A 3 5.63 -5.05 -14.00
C LYS A 3 4.74 -3.83 -14.16
N HIS A 4 4.23 -3.34 -13.04
CA HIS A 4 3.29 -2.22 -13.01
C HIS A 4 3.91 -1.03 -12.28
N LYS A 5 3.49 0.16 -12.69
CA LYS A 5 3.57 1.36 -11.86
C LYS A 5 2.37 1.36 -10.91
N VAL A 6 2.63 1.22 -9.62
CA VAL A 6 1.62 1.21 -8.57
C VAL A 6 1.66 2.55 -7.83
N THR A 7 0.56 3.29 -7.90
CA THR A 7 0.36 4.48 -7.08
C THR A 7 -0.42 4.09 -5.83
N VAL A 8 0.22 4.22 -4.68
CA VAL A 8 -0.40 3.97 -3.37
C VAL A 8 -0.90 5.31 -2.84
N LYS A 9 -2.20 5.52 -2.95
CA LYS A 9 -2.90 6.65 -2.32
C LYS A 9 -3.14 6.32 -0.86
N PHE A 10 -2.83 7.22 0.06
CA PHE A 10 -2.99 6.94 1.48
C PHE A 10 -3.40 8.16 2.30
N GLY A 11 -4.30 7.90 3.24
CA GLY A 11 -4.80 8.84 4.22
C GLY A 11 -3.87 9.08 5.41
N PRO A 12 -4.14 10.13 6.19
CA PRO A 12 -3.54 10.27 7.50
C PRO A 12 -4.12 9.20 8.45
N TYR A 13 -3.33 8.75 9.43
CA TYR A 13 -3.81 7.82 10.46
C TYR A 13 -3.29 8.18 11.84
N MET A 14 -3.98 7.68 12.87
CA MET A 14 -3.59 7.90 14.26
C MET A 14 -2.37 7.04 14.61
N SER A 15 -1.31 7.69 15.09
CA SER A 15 -0.13 7.02 15.63
C SER A 15 0.50 7.89 16.72
N CYS A 16 0.71 7.32 17.91
CA CYS A 16 1.21 8.02 19.09
C CYS A 16 0.38 9.28 19.43
N GLY A 17 -0.95 9.20 19.33
CA GLY A 17 -1.87 10.29 19.67
C GLY A 17 -1.99 11.41 18.63
N ILE A 18 -1.32 11.30 17.47
CA ILE A 18 -1.34 12.32 16.41
C ILE A 18 -1.90 11.70 15.13
N VAL A 19 -2.76 12.44 14.42
CA VAL A 19 -3.29 12.06 13.10
C VAL A 19 -2.50 12.78 12.02
N GLU A 20 -1.73 12.02 11.23
CA GLU A 20 -0.81 12.57 10.22
C GLU A 20 -0.56 11.56 9.10
N HIS A 21 -0.15 12.03 7.91
CA HIS A 21 0.33 11.16 6.84
C HIS A 21 1.70 10.58 7.18
N ARG A 22 1.74 9.27 7.42
CA ARG A 22 2.98 8.53 7.66
C ARG A 22 3.07 7.32 6.74
N THR A 23 4.29 6.93 6.40
CA THR A 23 4.55 5.78 5.52
C THR A 23 4.98 4.53 6.28
N ALA A 24 5.18 4.59 7.60
CA ALA A 24 5.76 3.50 8.38
C ALA A 24 4.97 2.17 8.25
N ARG A 25 3.63 2.23 8.17
CA ARG A 25 2.79 1.03 7.91
C ARG A 25 2.74 0.61 6.43
N LEU A 26 3.21 1.46 5.52
CA LEU A 26 3.28 1.18 4.09
C LEU A 26 4.63 0.58 3.68
N GLU A 27 5.64 0.57 4.56
CA GLU A 27 6.99 0.08 4.28
C GLU A 27 6.99 -1.39 3.86
N GLY A 28 6.27 -2.26 4.59
CA GLY A 28 6.14 -3.68 4.25
C GLY A 28 5.50 -3.89 2.89
N LEU A 29 4.41 -3.17 2.60
CA LEU A 29 3.74 -3.22 1.30
C LEU A 29 4.68 -2.75 0.16
N GLN A 30 5.38 -1.65 0.37
CA GLN A 30 6.33 -1.10 -0.60
C GLN A 30 7.49 -2.07 -0.87
N ALA A 31 8.06 -2.65 0.19
CA ALA A 31 9.15 -3.62 0.08
C ALA A 31 8.70 -4.84 -0.72
N LEU A 32 7.52 -5.39 -0.42
CA LEU A 32 6.97 -6.55 -1.11
C LEU A 32 6.67 -6.29 -2.58
N LEU A 33 6.02 -5.16 -2.91
CA LEU A 33 5.75 -4.80 -4.30
C LEU A 33 7.05 -4.58 -5.09
N ARG A 34 8.07 -3.97 -4.47
CA ARG A 34 9.38 -3.76 -5.10
C ARG A 34 10.17 -5.05 -5.25
N SER A 35 10.09 -5.99 -4.32
CA SER A 35 10.76 -7.30 -4.46
C SER A 35 10.20 -8.09 -5.64
N GLU A 36 8.92 -7.91 -5.93
CA GLU A 36 8.26 -8.46 -7.12
C GLU A 36 8.50 -7.60 -8.38
N GLY A 37 9.33 -6.55 -8.30
CA GLY A 37 9.76 -5.73 -9.43
C GLY A 37 8.78 -4.64 -9.88
N HIS A 38 7.73 -4.35 -9.11
CA HIS A 38 6.85 -3.22 -9.37
C HIS A 38 7.50 -1.91 -8.91
N THR A 39 7.11 -0.80 -9.55
CA THR A 39 7.49 0.54 -9.09
C THR A 39 6.36 1.10 -8.21
N VAL A 40 6.72 1.76 -7.11
CA VAL A 40 5.78 2.23 -6.10
C VAL A 40 5.97 3.72 -5.86
N GLU A 41 4.88 4.48 -5.98
CA GLU A 41 4.78 5.91 -5.72
C GLU A 41 3.72 6.17 -4.65
N PHE A 42 4.00 7.06 -3.70
CA PHE A 42 3.07 7.41 -2.62
C PHE A 42 2.39 8.75 -2.88
N VAL A 43 1.06 8.79 -2.76
CA VAL A 43 0.26 10.01 -2.90
C VAL A 43 -0.60 10.19 -1.66
N LYS A 44 -0.45 11.34 -0.98
CA LYS A 44 -1.25 11.67 0.20
C LYS A 44 -2.69 12.02 -0.20
N THR A 45 -3.69 11.51 0.52
CA THR A 45 -5.11 11.84 0.36
C THR A 45 -5.71 12.33 1.68
N PRO A 46 -6.81 13.10 1.66
CA PRO A 46 -7.48 13.53 2.89
C PRO A 46 -8.26 12.40 3.59
N ASP A 47 -8.55 11.31 2.87
CA ASP A 47 -9.39 10.19 3.33
C ASP A 47 -8.72 9.39 4.45
N ARG A 48 -9.13 9.69 5.69
CA ARG A 48 -8.51 9.14 6.90
C ARG A 48 -8.49 7.61 6.92
N ASP A 49 -7.36 7.06 7.35
CA ASP A 49 -7.06 5.63 7.51
C ASP A 49 -7.18 4.81 6.20
N ASP A 50 -7.45 5.43 5.05
CA ASP A 50 -7.69 4.73 3.78
C ASP A 50 -6.41 4.53 2.98
N VAL A 51 -6.29 3.38 2.31
CA VAL A 51 -5.21 3.06 1.37
C VAL A 51 -5.82 2.50 0.10
N GLU A 52 -5.47 3.09 -1.04
CA GLU A 52 -5.88 2.62 -2.37
C GLU A 52 -4.64 2.33 -3.21
N LEU A 53 -4.62 1.17 -3.87
CA LEU A 53 -3.62 0.85 -4.88
C LEU A 53 -4.21 1.14 -6.25
N VAL A 54 -3.53 1.99 -7.00
CA VAL A 54 -3.93 2.41 -8.33
C VAL A 54 -2.92 1.91 -9.35
N VAL A 55 -3.39 1.18 -10.36
CA VAL A 55 -2.60 0.71 -11.50
C VAL A 55 -3.32 1.16 -12.77
N HIS A 56 -2.60 1.81 -13.68
CA HIS A 56 -3.17 2.34 -14.94
C HIS A 56 -4.40 3.27 -14.75
N GLY A 57 -4.48 3.97 -13.62
CA GLY A 57 -5.57 4.90 -13.32
C GLY A 57 -6.78 4.26 -12.62
N GLU A 58 -6.79 2.94 -12.43
CA GLU A 58 -7.87 2.22 -11.77
C GLU A 58 -7.47 1.73 -10.37
N ILE A 59 -8.43 1.79 -9.44
CA ILE A 59 -8.24 1.28 -8.09
C ILE A 59 -8.46 -0.23 -8.10
N ILE A 60 -7.40 -0.97 -7.86
CA ILE A 60 -7.38 -2.44 -7.91
C ILE A 60 -7.51 -3.09 -6.52
N TYR A 61 -7.22 -2.32 -5.46
CA TYR A 61 -7.26 -2.80 -4.08
C TYR A 61 -7.47 -1.62 -3.13
N ARG A 62 -8.22 -1.88 -2.06
CA ARG A 62 -8.43 -0.93 -0.95
C ARG A 62 -8.30 -1.65 0.38
N CYS A 63 -7.65 -1.01 1.34
CA CYS A 63 -7.65 -1.47 2.74
C CYS A 63 -7.54 -0.29 3.70
N LYS A 64 -7.66 -0.58 5.00
CA LYS A 64 -7.33 0.39 6.03
C LYS A 64 -5.84 0.32 6.36
N ILE A 65 -5.18 1.46 6.48
CA ILE A 65 -3.75 1.53 6.79
C ILE A 65 -3.41 0.88 8.14
N GLN A 66 -4.36 0.86 9.08
CA GLN A 66 -4.17 0.19 10.37
C GLN A 66 -4.24 -1.34 10.29
N ALA A 67 -4.77 -1.89 9.19
CA ALA A 67 -4.74 -3.33 8.95
C ALA A 67 -3.34 -3.81 8.50
N LEU A 68 -2.52 -2.90 7.96
CA LEU A 68 -1.13 -3.19 7.62
C LEU A 68 -0.26 -3.25 8.88
N GLN A 69 0.64 -4.23 8.92
CA GLN A 69 1.65 -4.32 9.96
C GLN A 69 2.60 -3.12 9.90
N TYR A 70 3.11 -2.73 11.06
CA TYR A 70 4.03 -1.61 11.16
C TYR A 70 5.44 -2.04 10.75
N GLY A 71 6.03 -1.36 9.75
CA GLY A 71 7.37 -1.68 9.24
C GLY A 71 7.48 -3.06 8.58
N GLY A 72 8.71 -3.55 8.46
CA GLY A 72 9.01 -4.90 7.97
C GLY A 72 9.08 -5.02 6.45
N ASP A 73 9.13 -6.26 5.95
CA ASP A 73 9.26 -6.57 4.52
C ASP A 73 7.94 -7.02 3.85
N GLY A 74 6.83 -7.02 4.60
CA GLY A 74 5.49 -7.36 4.12
C GLY A 74 5.26 -8.85 3.83
N LYS A 75 6.27 -9.73 3.93
CA LYS A 75 6.15 -11.13 3.52
C LYS A 75 5.29 -11.99 4.44
N LEU A 76 5.10 -11.57 5.68
CA LEU A 76 4.25 -12.25 6.66
C LEU A 76 2.91 -11.54 6.87
N ASP A 77 2.74 -10.35 6.30
CA ASP A 77 1.50 -9.58 6.41
C ASP A 77 0.47 -10.08 5.37
N PRO A 78 -0.68 -10.65 5.81
CA PRO A 78 -1.70 -11.14 4.89
C PRO A 78 -2.30 -10.04 4.01
N VAL A 79 -2.42 -8.81 4.54
CA VAL A 79 -2.97 -7.66 3.80
C VAL A 79 -2.01 -7.25 2.68
N CYS A 80 -0.70 -7.27 2.96
CA CYS A 80 0.31 -7.04 1.93
C CYS A 80 0.25 -8.10 0.81
N LYS A 81 0.02 -9.38 1.16
CA LYS A 81 -0.12 -10.46 0.16
C LYS A 81 -1.36 -10.32 -0.70
N GLU A 82 -2.49 -9.94 -0.11
CA GLU A 82 -3.73 -9.67 -0.84
C GLU A 82 -3.55 -8.51 -1.83
N ALA A 83 -2.93 -7.43 -1.37
CA ALA A 83 -2.60 -6.27 -2.19
C ALA A 83 -1.69 -6.63 -3.36
N LEU A 84 -0.63 -7.41 -3.11
CA LEU A 84 0.25 -7.91 -4.17
C LEU A 84 -0.50 -8.83 -5.16
N ALA A 85 -1.36 -9.72 -4.66
CA ALA A 85 -2.15 -10.60 -5.51
C ALA A 85 -3.12 -9.81 -6.41
N ALA A 86 -3.69 -8.71 -5.91
CA ALA A 86 -4.51 -7.79 -6.71
C ALA A 86 -3.68 -7.08 -7.79
N VAL A 87 -2.47 -6.60 -7.46
CA VAL A 87 -1.54 -6.00 -8.43
C VAL A 87 -1.15 -6.99 -9.51
N ASN A 88 -0.83 -8.23 -9.16
CA ASN A 88 -0.44 -9.27 -10.11
C ASN A 88 -1.58 -9.72 -11.04
N LYS A 89 -2.84 -9.52 -10.63
CA LYS A 89 -4.02 -9.81 -11.44
C LYS A 89 -4.43 -8.63 -12.32
N ALA A 90 -3.87 -7.45 -12.10
CA ALA A 90 -4.18 -6.27 -12.89
C ALA A 90 -3.47 -6.36 -14.24
N TYR A 91 -4.23 -6.66 -15.30
CA TYR A 91 -3.84 -6.60 -16.72
C TYR A 91 -2.66 -7.51 -17.14
#